data_AF-A0A6M2AER1-F1
#
_entry.id   AF-A0A6M2AER1-F1
#
_cell.length_a   1.000
_cell.length_b   1.000
_cell.length_c   1.000
_cell.angle_alpha   90.00
_cell.angle_beta   90.00
_cell.angle_gamma   90.00
#
_symmetry.space_group_name_H-M   'P 1'
#
loop_
_entity.id
_entity.type
_entity.pdbx_description
1 polymer ?
#
loop_
_entity_poly.entity_id
_entity_poly.type
_entity_poly.pdbx_seq_one_letter_code
_entity_poly.pdbx_strand_id
1 'polypeptide(L)'
;MGRPIRRRISFKQYMLKFINEKSDRGIFARWFNGNESSNTTALNLVEKYMKKCRCTDFLINVMKQCWEDFDKIPNARISIVLPNGRGIREWEKNLA
;
A
#
# COMPACT_ATOMS: atom_id res chain seq x y z
N MET A 1 -24.96 -13.98 -17.16
CA MET A 1 -23.61 -13.45 -17.48
C MET A 1 -22.94 -13.04 -16.18
N GLY A 2 -22.01 -13.84 -15.66
CA GLY A 2 -21.27 -13.50 -14.44
C GLY A 2 -20.36 -12.31 -14.72
N ARG A 3 -20.53 -11.20 -13.99
CA ARG A 3 -19.58 -10.08 -14.06
C ARG A 3 -18.19 -10.65 -13.76
N PRO A 4 -17.16 -10.38 -14.57
CA PRO A 4 -15.81 -10.83 -14.25
C PRO A 4 -15.45 -10.30 -12.87
N ILE A 5 -15.17 -11.21 -11.93
CA ILE A 5 -14.65 -10.87 -10.60
C ILE A 5 -13.27 -10.24 -10.86
N ARG A 6 -13.23 -8.92 -11.07
CA ARG A 6 -11.96 -8.19 -11.17
C ARG A 6 -11.27 -8.37 -9.84
N ARG A 7 -10.20 -9.18 -9.82
CA ARG A 7 -9.41 -9.44 -8.62
C ARG A 7 -8.89 -8.10 -8.11
N ARG A 8 -9.48 -7.60 -7.02
CA ARG A 8 -9.02 -6.42 -6.28
C ARG A 8 -7.56 -6.63 -5.91
N ILE A 9 -6.71 -5.64 -6.16
CA ILE A 9 -5.29 -5.71 -5.84
C ILE A 9 -5.08 -4.90 -4.55
N SER A 10 -4.57 -5.54 -3.50
CA SER A 10 -4.16 -4.87 -2.27
C SER A 10 -2.78 -4.22 -2.43
N PHE A 11 -2.46 -3.23 -1.59
CA PHE A 11 -1.12 -2.62 -1.61
C PHE A 11 -0.01 -3.66 -1.42
N LYS A 12 -0.23 -4.68 -0.56
CA LYS A 12 0.69 -5.81 -0.41
C LYS A 12 0.88 -6.58 -1.71
N GLN A 13 -0.20 -6.92 -2.43
CA GLN A 13 -0.12 -7.61 -3.72
C GLN A 13 0.56 -6.75 -4.79
N TYR A 14 0.40 -5.43 -4.75
CA TYR A 14 1.13 -4.51 -5.60
C TYR A 14 2.64 -4.54 -5.28
N MET A 15 3.01 -4.42 -4.01
CA MET A 15 4.41 -4.45 -3.57
C MET A 15 5.13 -5.77 -3.89
N LEU A 16 4.43 -6.91 -3.84
CA LEU A 16 4.99 -8.21 -4.20
C LEU A 16 5.51 -8.28 -5.65
N LYS A 17 5.00 -7.45 -6.56
CA LYS A 17 5.49 -7.39 -7.94
C LYS A 17 6.93 -6.87 -8.03
N PHE A 18 7.32 -6.00 -7.10
CA PHE A 18 8.62 -5.32 -7.10
C PHE A 18 9.66 -6.01 -6.21
N ILE A 19 9.31 -7.11 -5.52
CA ILE A 19 10.16 -7.70 -4.47
C ILE A 19 11.55 -8.13 -4.97
N ASN A 20 11.63 -8.54 -6.24
CA ASN A 20 12.87 -8.98 -6.90
C ASN A 20 13.57 -7.87 -7.68
N GLU A 21 13.01 -6.66 -7.72
CA GLU A 21 13.62 -5.55 -8.44
C GLU A 21 14.82 -4.96 -7.68
N LYS A 22 15.85 -4.59 -8.42
CA LYS A 22 16.99 -3.78 -7.94
C LYS A 22 16.69 -2.29 -8.11
N SER A 23 15.54 -1.86 -7.58
CA SER A 23 15.05 -0.48 -7.60
C SER A 23 14.73 -0.01 -6.18
N ASP A 24 14.58 1.30 -5.97
CA ASP A 24 14.14 1.86 -4.69
C ASP A 24 12.82 1.24 -4.22
N ARG A 25 11.89 1.03 -5.16
CA ARG A 25 10.61 0.34 -4.93
C ARG A 25 10.81 -1.10 -4.49
N GLY A 26 11.78 -1.80 -5.07
CA GLY A 26 12.16 -3.15 -4.65
C GLY A 26 12.82 -3.21 -3.27
N ILE A 27 13.61 -2.21 -2.90
CA ILE A 27 14.15 -2.07 -1.53
C ILE A 27 12.98 -1.91 -0.55
N PHE A 28 12.06 -0.99 -0.83
CA PHE A 28 10.87 -0.80 0.00
C PHE A 28 9.97 -2.05 0.01
N ALA A 29 9.79 -2.75 -1.12
CA ALA A 29 9.01 -3.99 -1.20
C ALA A 29 9.52 -5.09 -0.27
N ARG A 30 10.84 -5.30 -0.25
CA ARG A 30 11.47 -6.29 0.65
C ARG A 30 11.31 -5.89 2.11
N TRP A 31 11.54 -4.62 2.44
CA TRP A 31 11.32 -4.09 3.79
C TRP A 31 9.85 -4.24 4.24
N PHE A 32 8.91 -3.90 3.36
CA PHE A 32 7.48 -3.97 3.62
C PHE A 32 7.01 -5.42 3.82
N ASN A 33 7.50 -6.35 2.99
CA ASN A 33 7.15 -7.78 3.08
C ASN A 33 7.73 -8.46 4.31
N GLY A 34 8.91 -8.05 4.77
CA GLY A 34 9.54 -8.58 5.99
C GLY A 34 8.90 -8.11 7.30
N ASN A 35 8.01 -7.11 7.24
CA ASN A 35 7.33 -6.58 8.42
C ASN A 35 5.87 -7.06 8.46
N GLU A 36 5.54 -7.99 9.37
CA GLU A 36 4.17 -8.55 9.52
C GLU A 36 3.10 -7.49 9.86
N SER A 37 3.49 -6.37 10.48
CA SER A 37 2.60 -5.24 10.79
C SER A 37 2.08 -4.51 9.53
N SER A 38 2.70 -4.77 8.37
CA SER A 38 2.40 -4.19 7.07
C SER A 38 1.22 -4.83 6.34
N ASN A 39 0.55 -5.83 6.94
CA ASN A 39 -0.76 -6.29 6.46
C ASN A 39 -1.83 -5.17 6.51
N THR A 40 -1.52 -4.09 7.20
CA THR A 40 -2.36 -2.91 7.23
C THR A 40 -2.40 -2.24 5.87
N THR A 41 -3.57 -2.25 5.25
CA THR A 41 -3.84 -1.67 3.93
C THR A 41 -3.99 -0.14 3.98
N ALA A 42 -3.50 0.52 5.02
CA ALA A 42 -3.70 1.93 5.29
C ALA A 42 -2.39 2.72 5.37
N LEU A 43 -2.23 3.66 4.43
CA LEU A 43 -1.08 4.56 4.32
C LEU A 43 -0.67 5.17 5.66
N ASN A 44 -1.62 5.77 6.37
CA ASN A 44 -1.35 6.49 7.62
C ASN A 44 -0.76 5.59 8.71
N LEU A 45 -1.12 4.30 8.72
CA LEU A 45 -0.58 3.33 9.67
C LEU A 45 0.81 2.85 9.26
N VAL A 46 1.04 2.64 7.96
CA VAL A 46 2.37 2.32 7.43
C VAL A 46 3.34 3.48 7.70
N GLU A 47 2.94 4.72 7.41
CA GLU A 47 3.75 5.91 7.68
C GLU A 47 4.03 6.09 9.18
N LYS A 48 3.00 5.94 10.03
CA LYS A 48 3.17 6.01 11.49
C LYS A 48 4.11 4.92 12.01
N TYR A 49 4.02 3.71 11.46
CA TYR A 49 4.91 2.61 11.80
C TYR A 49 6.35 2.89 11.36
N MET A 50 6.55 3.37 10.14
CA MET A 50 7.89 3.75 9.63
C MET A 50 8.53 4.84 10.48
N LYS A 51 7.76 5.85 10.89
CA LYS A 51 8.23 6.88 11.85
C LYS A 51 8.60 6.28 13.20
N LYS A 52 7.77 5.36 13.73
CA LYS A 52 8.05 4.66 14.99
C LYS A 52 9.32 3.79 14.93
N CYS A 53 9.55 3.12 13.81
CA CYS A 53 10.72 2.29 13.56
C CYS A 53 11.99 3.09 13.21
N ARG A 54 11.91 4.44 13.21
CA ARG A 54 13.01 5.33 12.79
C ARG A 54 13.54 4.96 11.40
N CYS A 55 12.65 4.59 10.48
CA CYS A 55 13.01 4.39 9.09
C CYS A 55 13.59 5.69 8.51
N THR A 56 14.49 5.54 7.53
CA THR A 56 15.08 6.68 6.84
C THR A 56 14.02 7.47 6.06
N ASP A 57 14.21 8.78 5.92
CA ASP A 57 13.34 9.62 5.10
C ASP A 57 13.26 9.13 3.65
N PHE A 58 14.34 8.51 3.17
CA PHE A 58 14.37 7.79 1.89
C PHE A 58 13.27 6.73 1.79
N LEU A 59 13.18 5.80 2.75
CA LEU A 59 12.15 4.76 2.76
C LEU A 59 10.74 5.36 2.84
N ILE A 60 10.56 6.43 3.63
CA ILE A 60 9.27 7.12 3.75
C ILE A 60 8.86 7.76 2.41
N ASN A 61 9.79 8.40 1.69
CA ASN A 61 9.52 8.98 0.38
C ASN A 61 9.20 7.91 -0.67
N VAL A 62 9.96 6.82 -0.69
CA VAL A 62 9.69 5.70 -1.61
C VAL A 62 8.32 5.09 -1.33
N MET A 63 7.94 4.94 -0.06
CA MET A 63 6.63 4.46 0.33
C MET A 63 5.51 5.36 -0.20
N LYS A 64 5.65 6.69 -0.04
CA LYS A 64 4.68 7.68 -0.57
C LYS A 64 4.54 7.56 -2.08
N GLN A 65 5.66 7.49 -2.81
CA GLN A 65 5.63 7.32 -4.27
C GLN A 65 4.96 6.01 -4.70
N CYS A 66 5.29 4.90 -4.03
CA CYS A 66 4.65 3.60 -4.29
C CYS A 66 3.15 3.66 -4.04
N TRP A 67 2.72 4.40 -3.01
CA TRP A 67 1.32 4.59 -2.68
C TRP A 67 0.59 5.47 -3.70
N GLU A 68 1.18 6.57 -4.15
CA GLU A 68 0.61 7.42 -5.20
C GLU A 68 0.44 6.66 -6.52
N ASP A 69 1.41 5.82 -6.88
CA ASP A 69 1.28 4.96 -8.06
C ASP A 69 0.22 3.87 -7.87
N PHE A 70 0.10 3.31 -6.66
CA PHE A 70 -0.97 2.38 -6.34
C PHE A 70 -2.36 3.04 -6.38
N ASP A 71 -2.49 4.29 -5.90
CA ASP A 71 -3.74 5.06 -5.94
C ASP A 71 -4.23 5.31 -7.39
N LYS A 72 -3.31 5.38 -8.36
CA LYS A 72 -3.65 5.51 -9.77
C LYS A 72 -4.18 4.20 -10.40
N ILE A 73 -4.07 3.06 -9.71
CA ILE A 73 -4.49 1.77 -10.28
C ILE A 73 -6.01 1.61 -10.19
N PRO A 74 -6.71 1.34 -11.30
CA PRO A 74 -8.17 1.28 -11.34
C PRO A 74 -8.83 0.14 -10.57
N ASN A 75 -8.07 -0.84 -10.08
CA ASN A 75 -8.57 -1.93 -9.21
C ASN A 75 -7.84 -1.96 -7.86
N ALA A 76 -7.24 -0.84 -7.47
CA ALA A 76 -6.58 -0.70 -6.17
C ALA A 76 -7.62 -0.73 -5.06
N ARG A 77 -7.42 -1.65 -4.11
CA ARG A 77 -8.14 -1.63 -2.83
C ARG A 77 -7.41 -0.69 -1.89
N ILE A 78 -7.95 0.50 -1.74
CA ILE A 78 -7.40 1.53 -0.86
C ILE A 78 -8.22 1.52 0.42
N SER A 79 -7.56 1.24 1.54
CA SER A 79 -8.21 1.28 2.86
C SER A 79 -7.57 2.43 3.63
N ILE A 80 -8.32 3.46 4.00
CA ILE A 80 -7.79 4.57 4.81
C ILE A 80 -8.42 4.53 6.18
N VAL A 81 -7.60 4.57 7.23
CA VAL A 81 -8.11 4.76 8.59
C VAL A 81 -8.62 6.19 8.70
N LEU A 82 -9.90 6.32 9.01
CA LEU A 82 -10.52 7.62 9.22
C LEU A 82 -9.87 8.33 10.42
N PRO A 83 -9.76 9.66 10.39
CA PRO A 83 -9.15 10.44 11.47
C PRO A 83 -9.82 10.25 12.84
N ASN A 84 -11.04 9.70 12.88
CA ASN A 84 -11.75 9.36 14.11
C ASN A 84 -11.28 8.03 14.77
N GLY A 85 -10.33 7.31 14.16
CA GLY A 85 -9.76 6.07 14.69
C GLY A 85 -10.74 4.89 14.83
N ARG A 86 -12.00 5.05 14.40
CA ARG A 86 -13.09 4.08 14.59
C ARG A 86 -13.53 3.37 13.32
N GLY A 87 -12.88 3.60 12.18
CA GLY A 87 -13.25 2.94 10.94
C GLY A 87 -12.16 2.93 9.88
N ILE A 88 -12.08 1.82 9.15
CA ILE A 88 -11.36 1.72 7.90
C ILE A 88 -12.37 2.04 6.80
N ARG A 89 -12.16 3.13 6.05
CA ARG A 89 -12.98 3.42 4.87
C ARG A 89 -12.29 2.82 3.67
N GLU A 90 -12.94 1.83 3.08
CA GLU A 90 -12.49 1.18 1.86
C GLU A 90 -13.25 1.80 0.69
N TRP A 91 -12.53 2.30 -0.28
CA TRP A 91 -13.11 2.81 -1.52
C TRP A 91 -12.43 2.14 -2.70
N GLU A 92 -13.26 1.76 -3.65
CA GLU A 92 -12.84 1.31 -4.97
C GLU A 92 -12.91 2.52 -5.90
N LYS A 93 -11.83 2.83 -6.61
CA LYS A 93 -11.95 3.68 -7.80
C LYS A 93 -12.71 2.86 -8.84
N ASN A 94 -14.00 3.13 -8.99
CA ASN A 94 -14.76 2.60 -10.11
C ASN A 94 -14.16 3.20 -11.40
N LEU A 95 -13.66 2.33 -12.28
CA LEU A 95 -13.49 2.64 -13.69
C LEU A 95 -14.85 3.08 -14.25
N ALA A 96 -15.00 4.38 -14.52
CA ALA A 96 -15.77 4.79 -15.68
C ALA A 96 -15.07 4.28 -16.94
#